data_AF-A0A329S5N8-F1
#
_entry.id   AF-A0A329S5N8-F1
#
_cell.length_a   1.000
_cell.length_b   1.000
_cell.length_c   1.000
_cell.angle_alpha   90.00
_cell.angle_beta   90.00
_cell.angle_gamma   90.00
#
_symmetry.space_group_name_H-M   'P 1'
#
loop_
_entity.id
_entity.type
_entity.pdbx_description
1 polymer ?
#
loop_
_entity_poly.entity_id
_entity_poly.type
_entity_poly.pdbx_seq_one_letter_code
_entity_poly.pdbx_strand_id
1 'polypeptide(L)'
;MTRWLEVRGKVQRVMFRQTVIRAMQKRGLEGGASNDRQDRNLVRMTLRGDSERMEELVAALREGKPINDWGAKATSVEDVDEERGVALEAHQVTTTTVDNRHWNPNVTMFL
;
A
#
# COMPACT_ATOMS: atom_id res chain seq x y z
N MET A 1 16.93 0.43 2.13
CA MET A 1 16.52 1.43 1.12
C MET A 1 15.08 1.85 1.41
N THR A 2 14.71 3.12 1.17
CA THR A 2 13.32 3.60 1.33
C THR A 2 12.78 4.01 -0.05
N ARG A 3 11.53 3.65 -0.37
CA ARG A 3 10.81 4.12 -1.56
C ARG A 3 9.53 4.81 -1.16
N TRP A 4 9.23 5.94 -1.79
CA TRP A 4 7.99 6.69 -1.63
C TRP A 4 7.17 6.54 -2.91
N LEU A 5 5.90 6.19 -2.76
CA LEU A 5 5.04 5.85 -3.88
C LEU A 5 3.71 6.61 -3.81
N GLU A 6 3.26 7.09 -4.97
CA GLU A 6 1.87 7.45 -5.20
C GLU A 6 1.18 6.35 -6.01
N VAL A 7 0.16 5.72 -5.41
CA VAL A 7 -0.64 4.70 -6.07
C VAL A 7 -2.02 5.24 -6.39
N ARG A 8 -2.35 5.27 -7.68
CA ARG A 8 -3.63 5.75 -8.18
C ARG A 8 -4.52 4.60 -8.65
N GLY A 9 -5.84 4.73 -8.50
CA GLY A 9 -6.81 3.78 -9.04
C GLY A 9 -8.03 3.55 -8.13
N LYS A 10 -8.59 2.34 -8.15
CA LYS A 10 -9.61 1.91 -7.18
C LYS A 10 -8.89 1.45 -5.92
N VAL A 11 -8.49 2.42 -5.09
CA VAL A 11 -7.59 2.20 -3.94
C VAL A 11 -8.18 2.66 -2.61
N GLN A 12 -9.30 3.38 -2.61
CA GLN A 12 -9.99 3.76 -1.38
C GLN A 12 -11.33 3.04 -1.22
N ARG A 13 -11.74 2.81 0.03
CA ARG A 13 -12.98 2.09 0.41
C ARG A 13 -13.06 0.63 -0.09
N VAL A 14 -11.90 0.03 -0.38
CA VAL A 14 -11.77 -1.32 -0.96
C VAL A 14 -10.69 -2.13 -0.26
N MET A 15 -10.40 -1.84 1.01
CA MET A 15 -9.39 -2.55 1.83
C MET A 15 -7.94 -2.49 1.32
N PHE A 16 -7.63 -1.67 0.30
CA PHE A 16 -6.30 -1.54 -0.29
C PHE A 16 -5.19 -1.38 0.74
N ARG A 17 -5.30 -0.40 1.66
CA ARG A 17 -4.29 -0.14 2.72
C ARG A 17 -4.00 -1.39 3.56
N GLN A 18 -5.03 -2.12 3.98
CA GLN A 18 -4.84 -3.35 4.74
C GLN A 18 -4.12 -4.39 3.88
N THR A 19 -4.60 -4.60 2.64
CA THR A 19 -4.02 -5.59 1.72
C THR A 19 -2.53 -5.33 1.46
N VAL A 20 -2.15 -4.11 1.13
CA VAL A 20 -0.73 -3.80 0.85
C VAL A 20 0.14 -3.88 2.10
N ILE A 21 -0.36 -3.46 3.27
CA ILE A 21 0.41 -3.54 4.51
C ILE A 21 0.61 -5.00 4.95
N ARG A 22 -0.41 -5.87 4.79
CA ARG A 22 -0.25 -7.31 5.03
C ARG A 22 0.72 -7.94 4.04
N ALA A 23 0.69 -7.51 2.77
CA ALA A 23 1.64 -7.96 1.76
C ALA A 23 3.08 -7.55 2.08
N MET A 24 3.30 -6.38 2.69
CA MET A 24 4.60 -5.93 3.21
C MET A 24 5.04 -6.80 4.39
N GLN A 25 4.18 -7.03 5.39
CA GLN A 25 4.49 -7.91 6.53
C GLN A 25 4.91 -9.31 6.06
N LYS A 26 4.18 -9.91 5.11
CA LYS A 26 4.48 -11.22 4.52
C LYS A 26 5.86 -11.29 3.82
N ARG A 27 6.36 -10.15 3.34
CA ARG A 27 7.66 -10.00 2.67
C ARG A 27 8.79 -9.53 3.61
N GLY A 28 8.51 -9.34 4.90
CA GLY A 28 9.49 -8.78 5.84
C GLY A 28 9.84 -7.31 5.57
N LEU A 29 8.95 -6.57 4.89
CA LEU A 29 9.13 -5.15 4.62
C LEU A 29 8.51 -4.32 5.74
N GLU A 30 9.17 -3.21 6.09
CA GLU A 30 8.55 -2.12 6.83
C GLU A 30 7.81 -1.20 5.85
N GLY A 31 6.66 -0.67 6.26
CA GLY A 31 5.92 0.19 5.36
C GLY A 31 4.69 0.85 5.96
N GLY A 32 4.17 1.80 5.20
CA GLY A 32 2.99 2.59 5.56
C GLY A 32 2.12 2.89 4.34
N ALA A 33 0.82 3.09 4.58
CA ALA A 33 -0.16 3.43 3.54
C ALA A 33 -1.22 4.40 4.08
N SER A 34 -1.44 5.51 3.35
CA SER A 34 -2.39 6.57 3.70
C SER A 34 -3.29 6.91 2.52
N ASN A 35 -4.60 6.94 2.77
CA ASN A 35 -5.55 7.52 1.84
C ASN A 35 -5.35 9.03 1.77
N ASP A 36 -5.30 9.58 0.57
CA ASP A 36 -5.43 11.02 0.38
C ASP A 36 -6.87 11.47 0.67
N ARG A 37 -7.04 12.60 1.36
CA ARG A 37 -8.36 13.12 1.78
C ARG A 37 -9.05 13.93 0.68
N GLN A 38 -8.27 14.53 -0.22
CA GLN A 38 -8.74 15.38 -1.32
C GLN A 38 -8.93 14.58 -2.60
N ASP A 39 -8.11 13.55 -2.82
CA ASP A 39 -8.16 12.67 -3.98
C ASP A 39 -8.54 11.23 -3.57
N ARG A 40 -9.79 10.85 -3.88
CA ARG A 40 -10.32 9.51 -3.57
C ARG A 40 -9.68 8.38 -4.36
N ASN A 41 -8.91 8.71 -5.40
CA ASN A 41 -8.23 7.72 -6.24
C ASN A 41 -6.76 7.60 -5.87
N LEU A 42 -6.26 8.28 -4.83
CA LEU A 42 -4.85 8.27 -4.44
C LEU A 42 -4.64 7.63 -3.06
N VAL A 43 -3.63 6.77 -2.99
CA VAL A 43 -3.01 6.28 -1.74
C VAL A 43 -1.51 6.54 -1.82
N ARG A 44 -0.95 7.16 -0.78
CA ARG A 44 0.50 7.27 -0.61
C ARG A 44 1.02 6.07 0.14
N MET A 45 2.11 5.47 -0.34
CA MET A 45 2.76 4.34 0.28
C MET A 45 4.24 4.62 0.51
N THR A 46 4.78 4.07 1.59
CA THR A 46 6.21 4.06 1.87
C THR A 46 6.65 2.64 2.13
N LEU A 47 7.75 2.24 1.51
CA LEU A 47 8.36 0.91 1.65
C LEU A 47 9.79 1.07 2.16
N ARG A 48 10.22 0.21 3.08
CA ARG A 48 11.59 0.13 3.57
C ARG A 48 12.00 -1.31 3.79
N GLY A 49 13.16 -1.68 3.27
CA GLY A 49 13.73 -3.02 3.47
C GLY A 49 14.56 -3.47 2.28
N ASP A 50 14.46 -4.77 2.00
CA ASP A 50 15.11 -5.47 0.89
C ASP A 50 14.57 -5.00 -0.48
N SER A 51 15.48 -4.66 -1.38
CA SER A 51 15.14 -4.06 -2.68
C SER A 51 14.41 -5.02 -3.62
N GLU A 52 14.75 -6.31 -3.61
CA GLU A 52 14.11 -7.30 -4.47
C GLU A 52 12.66 -7.52 -4.03
N ARG A 53 12.44 -7.65 -2.70
CA ARG A 53 11.07 -7.75 -2.14
C ARG A 53 10.22 -6.52 -2.38
N MET A 54 10.82 -5.33 -2.34
CA MET A 54 10.12 -4.10 -2.70
C MET A 54 9.72 -4.10 -4.17
N GLU A 55 10.62 -4.48 -5.08
CA GLU A 55 10.32 -4.52 -6.50
C GLU A 55 9.28 -5.58 -6.85
N GLU A 56 9.33 -6.77 -6.25
CA GLU A 56 8.28 -7.81 -6.39
C GLU A 56 6.88 -7.25 -6.06
N LEU A 57 6.76 -6.51 -4.95
CA LEU A 57 5.48 -5.91 -4.54
C LEU A 57 5.05 -4.80 -5.50
N VAL A 58 5.96 -3.92 -5.89
CA VAL A 58 5.66 -2.81 -6.81
C VAL A 58 5.26 -3.33 -8.20
N ALA A 59 5.96 -4.35 -8.71
CA ALA A 59 5.64 -5.00 -9.97
C ALA A 59 4.22 -5.62 -9.93
N ALA A 60 3.87 -6.33 -8.86
CA ALA A 60 2.53 -6.91 -8.70
C ALA A 60 1.42 -5.85 -8.68
N LEU A 61 1.67 -4.67 -8.07
CA LEU A 61 0.73 -3.55 -8.12
C LEU A 61 0.61 -2.97 -9.53
N ARG A 62 1.73 -2.87 -10.27
CA ARG A 62 1.78 -2.35 -11.64
C ARG A 62 1.08 -3.26 -12.66
N GLU A 63 0.86 -4.54 -12.37
CA GLU A 63 0.04 -5.42 -13.22
C GLU A 63 -1.42 -4.95 -13.38
N GLY A 64 -1.90 -4.11 -12.45
CA GLY A 64 -3.26 -3.53 -12.50
C GLY A 64 -4.40 -4.53 -12.28
N LYS A 65 -4.06 -5.76 -11.86
CA LYS A 65 -5.04 -6.77 -11.45
C LYS A 65 -5.62 -6.42 -10.07
N PRO A 66 -6.84 -6.88 -9.76
CA PRO A 66 -7.35 -6.82 -8.39
C PRO A 66 -6.39 -7.51 -7.42
N ILE A 67 -6.08 -6.85 -6.30
CA ILE A 67 -5.23 -7.37 -5.23
C ILE A 67 -6.04 -7.99 -4.08
N ASN A 68 -7.36 -7.80 -4.12
CA ASN A 68 -8.33 -8.43 -3.23
C ASN A 68 -9.69 -8.58 -3.93
N ASP A 69 -10.58 -9.36 -3.33
CA ASP A 69 -11.93 -9.64 -3.81
C ASP A 69 -12.91 -8.45 -3.73
N TRP A 70 -12.54 -7.37 -3.06
CA TRP A 70 -13.28 -6.09 -3.07
C TRP A 70 -12.95 -5.23 -4.31
N GLY A 71 -12.07 -5.74 -5.17
CA GLY A 71 -11.70 -5.12 -6.44
C GLY A 71 -10.72 -3.95 -6.28
N ALA A 72 -9.91 -3.94 -5.22
CA ALA A 72 -8.84 -2.98 -5.08
C ALA A 72 -7.81 -3.19 -6.19
N LYS A 73 -7.48 -2.14 -6.95
CA LYS A 73 -6.50 -2.23 -8.04
C LYS A 73 -5.84 -0.89 -8.30
N ALA A 74 -4.55 -0.92 -8.61
CA ALA A 74 -3.83 0.24 -9.09
C ALA A 74 -4.03 0.39 -10.61
N THR A 75 -4.05 1.64 -11.07
CA THR A 75 -3.99 2.03 -12.48
C THR A 75 -2.69 2.78 -12.79
N SER A 76 -2.05 3.38 -11.77
CA SER A 76 -0.68 3.93 -11.84
C SER A 76 0.02 3.70 -10.51
N VAL A 77 1.33 3.44 -10.56
CA VAL A 77 2.23 3.33 -9.40
C VAL A 77 3.50 4.09 -9.72
N GLU A 78 3.64 5.28 -9.14
CA GLU A 78 4.74 6.21 -9.41
C GLU A 78 5.67 6.28 -8.20
N ASP A 79 6.96 6.15 -8.45
CA ASP A 79 7.99 6.55 -7.49
C ASP A 79 8.03 8.07 -7.42
N VAL A 80 8.04 8.60 -6.20
CA VAL A 80 8.12 10.04 -5.94
C VAL A 80 9.28 10.35 -4.99
N ASP A 81 9.73 11.59 -5.01
CA ASP A 81 10.74 12.07 -4.09
C ASP A 81 10.17 12.20 -2.66
N GLU A 82 11.07 12.25 -1.68
CA GLU A 82 10.73 12.35 -0.25
C GLU A 82 9.80 13.53 0.08
N GLU A 83 9.94 14.64 -0.63
CA GLU A 83 9.12 15.86 -0.49
C GLU A 83 7.63 15.62 -0.76
N ARG A 84 7.32 14.64 -1.61
CA ARG A 84 5.94 14.20 -1.92
C ARG A 84 5.56 12.92 -1.16
N GLY A 85 6.54 12.27 -0.52
CA GLY A 85 6.37 11.09 0.31
C GLY A 85 5.63 11.37 1.62
N VAL A 86 5.34 10.30 2.36
CA VAL A 86 4.75 10.38 3.70
C VAL A 86 5.57 9.51 4.61
N ALA A 87 6.23 10.11 5.61
CA ALA A 87 7.03 9.38 6.59
C ALA A 87 6.29 8.18 7.19
N LEU A 88 7.03 7.09 7.50
CA LEU A 88 6.45 5.81 7.94
C LEU A 88 5.48 6.00 9.11
N GLU A 89 5.92 6.73 10.13
CA GLU A 89 5.20 7.06 11.35
C GLU A 89 4.00 8.01 11.14
N ALA A 90 3.98 8.75 10.03
CA ALA A 90 2.89 9.66 9.68
C ALA A 90 1.76 8.94 8.90
N HIS A 91 1.95 7.67 8.53
CA HIS A 91 0.93 6.93 7.82
C HIS A 91 -0.27 6.56 8.71
N GLN A 92 -1.45 6.52 8.08
CA GLN A 92 -2.67 6.07 8.73
C GLN A 92 -2.56 4.60 9.15
N VAL A 93 -1.93 3.76 8.33
CA VAL A 93 -1.72 2.34 8.60
C VAL A 93 -0.27 2.02 8.31
N THR A 94 0.37 1.30 9.22
CA THR A 94 1.75 0.81 9.07
C THR A 94 1.81 -0.69 9.35
N THR A 95 2.92 -1.32 9.00
CA THR A 95 3.20 -2.72 9.35
C THR A 95 3.22 -3.00 10.85
N THR A 96 3.31 -1.97 11.69
CA THR A 96 3.24 -2.07 13.16
C THR A 96 1.86 -1.74 13.74
N THR A 97 0.99 -1.05 12.99
CA THR A 97 -0.32 -0.57 13.49
C THR A 97 -1.51 -1.21 12.79
N VAL A 98 -1.29 -2.02 11.76
CA VAL A 98 -2.37 -2.67 10.99
C VAL A 98 -3.26 -3.55 11.87
N ASP A 99 -2.71 -4.19 12.89
CA ASP A 99 -3.46 -5.04 13.83
C ASP A 99 -4.29 -4.25 14.85
N ASN A 100 -4.00 -2.96 15.02
CA ASN A 100 -4.70 -2.09 15.97
C ASN A 100 -6.03 -1.55 15.42
N ARG A 101 -6.47 -2.03 14.25
CA ARG A 101 -7.66 -1.56 13.54
C ARG A 101 -8.66 -2.70 13.36
N HIS A 102 -9.94 -2.39 13.55
CA HIS A 102 -11.04 -3.32 13.26
C HIS A 102 -11.31 -3.36 11.76
N TRP A 103 -10.60 -4.24 11.05
CA TRP A 103 -10.85 -4.50 9.64
C TRP A 103 -12.05 -5.43 9.44
N ASN A 104 -12.69 -5.32 8.28
CA ASN A 104 -13.66 -6.34 7.87
C ASN A 104 -12.93 -7.67 7.64
N PRO A 105 -13.28 -8.75 8.36
CA PRO A 105 -12.59 -10.04 8.22
C PRO A 105 -12.90 -10.75 6.90
N ASN A 106 -13.95 -10.34 6.19
CA ASN A 106 -14.43 -10.99 4.96
C ASN A 106 -13.77 -10.40 3.69
N VAL A 107 -12.45 -10.25 3.72
CA VAL A 107 -11.66 -9.83 2.55
C VAL A 107 -10.63 -10.91 2.22
N THR A 108 -10.64 -11.37 0.97
CA THR A 108 -9.64 -12.29 0.44
C THR A 108 -8.54 -11.48 -0.24
N MET A 109 -7.28 -11.67 0.17
CA MET A 109 -6.12 -10.95 -0.35
C MET A 109 -5.27 -11.84 -1.26
N PHE A 110 -4.77 -11.29 -2.36
CA PHE A 110 -4.06 -12.06 -3.40
C PHE A 110 -2.54 -11.79 -3.49
N LEU A 111 -2.01 -10.87 -2.67
CA LEU A 111 -0.59 -10.46 -2.68
C LEU A 111 0.33 -11.27 -1.75
#